data_AF-A0A4Q2YPZ4-F1
#
_entry.id   AF-A0A4Q2YPZ4-F1
#
_cell.length_a   1.000
_cell.length_b   1.000
_cell.length_c   1.000
_cell.angle_alpha   90.00
_cell.angle_beta   90.00
_cell.angle_gamma   90.00
#
_symmetry.space_group_name_H-M   'P 1'
#
loop_
_entity.id
_entity.type
_entity.pdbx_description
1 polymer ?
#
loop_
_entity_poly.entity_id
_entity_poly.type
_entity_poly.pdbx_seq_one_letter_code
_entity_poly.pdbx_strand_id
1 'polypeptide(L)'
;MAKQRADQLLVDRGLAESRTRAQALILAGLAFVGDRKIDKAGQQVADDAEVSVKGRDHPWVSRGGIKLDHALSHLGWDVTGAVAIDVGSSTGGFTDVLLSRGAVRVYAVDSGTNQLAWKLRQDERVIVHEQTSARILTPTHIPEPIDLIV
;
A
#
# COMPACT_ATOMS: atom_id res chain seq x y z
N MET A 1 30.31 -6.48 -22.38
CA MET A 1 29.27 -6.37 -21.33
C MET A 1 28.43 -5.17 -21.64
N ALA A 2 27.15 -5.36 -21.97
CA ALA A 2 26.26 -4.22 -22.11
C ALA A 2 26.01 -3.65 -20.70
N LYS A 3 25.92 -2.32 -20.61
CA LYS A 3 25.52 -1.66 -19.38
C LYS A 3 24.15 -1.05 -19.61
N GLN A 4 23.31 -1.12 -18.58
CA GLN A 4 22.02 -0.48 -18.59
C GLN A 4 21.78 0.27 -17.28
N ARG A 5 20.79 1.16 -17.30
CA ARG A 5 20.44 1.93 -16.11
C ARG A 5 19.90 1.00 -15.03
N ALA A 6 20.30 1.24 -13.79
CA ALA A 6 19.83 0.47 -12.64
C ALA A 6 18.30 0.43 -12.54
N ASP A 7 17.61 1.55 -12.78
CA ASP A 7 16.15 1.58 -12.76
C ASP A 7 15.49 0.70 -13.82
N GLN A 8 16.08 0.61 -15.02
CA GLN A 8 15.62 -0.29 -16.08
C GLN A 8 15.94 -1.75 -15.73
N LEU A 9 17.15 -2.02 -15.25
CA LEU A 9 17.58 -3.37 -14.89
C LEU A 9 16.69 -3.98 -13.80
N LEU A 10 16.26 -3.19 -12.80
CA LEU A 10 15.32 -3.67 -11.78
C LEU A 10 13.96 -4.05 -12.36
N VAL A 11 13.47 -3.31 -13.36
CA VAL A 11 12.19 -3.62 -14.03
C VAL A 11 12.34 -4.88 -14.90
N ASP A 12 13.39 -4.95 -15.70
CA ASP A 12 13.65 -6.09 -16.59
C ASP A 12 13.83 -7.41 -15.80
N ARG A 13 14.35 -7.32 -14.57
CA ARG A 13 14.49 -8.46 -13.65
C ARG A 13 13.24 -8.75 -12.81
N GLY A 14 12.14 -8.01 -13.01
CA GLY A 14 10.90 -8.18 -12.25
C GLY A 14 10.99 -7.78 -10.77
N LEU A 15 12.01 -7.01 -10.39
CA LEU A 15 12.21 -6.51 -9.01
C LEU A 15 11.45 -5.21 -8.74
N ALA A 16 10.85 -4.61 -9.77
CA ALA A 16 9.97 -3.45 -9.68
C ALA A 16 8.96 -3.46 -10.83
N GLU A 17 7.70 -3.15 -10.54
CA GLU A 17 6.61 -3.16 -11.54
C GLU A 17 6.72 -2.05 -12.60
N SER A 18 7.48 -1.00 -12.32
CA SER A 18 7.69 0.12 -13.23
C SER A 18 9.00 0.84 -12.94
N ARG A 19 9.48 1.62 -13.91
CA ARG A 19 10.68 2.45 -13.72
C ARG A 19 10.52 3.45 -12.58
N THR A 20 9.33 4.02 -12.41
CA THR A 20 9.01 4.93 -11.30
C THR A 20 9.14 4.21 -9.95
N ARG A 21 8.65 2.97 -9.86
CA ARG A 21 8.81 2.15 -8.65
C ARG A 21 10.28 1.80 -8.39
N ALA A 22 11.02 1.40 -9.42
CA ALA A 22 12.44 1.13 -9.33
C ALA A 22 13.24 2.35 -8.82
N GLN A 23 12.93 3.54 -9.32
CA GLN A 23 13.54 4.80 -8.86
C GLN A 23 13.23 5.08 -7.38
N ALA A 24 11.99 4.86 -6.95
CA ALA A 24 11.60 5.01 -5.55
C ALA A 24 12.34 4.02 -4.64
N LEU A 25 12.53 2.77 -5.07
CA LEU A 25 13.29 1.76 -4.32
C LEU A 25 14.77 2.13 -4.20
N ILE A 26 15.37 2.62 -5.29
CA ILE A 26 16.77 3.11 -5.28
C ILE A 26 16.89 4.32 -4.32
N LEU A 27 15.99 5.29 -4.40
CA LEU A 27 15.98 6.49 -3.54
C LEU A 27 15.76 6.15 -2.07
N ALA A 28 14.85 5.22 -1.78
CA ALA A 28 14.61 4.68 -0.44
C ALA A 28 15.79 3.85 0.07
N GLY A 29 16.76 3.56 -0.80
CA GLY A 29 17.95 2.84 -0.45
C GLY A 29 17.79 1.35 -0.30
N LEU A 30 16.82 0.82 -1.02
CA LEU A 30 16.38 -0.55 -0.95
C LEU A 30 16.95 -1.40 -2.08
N ALA A 31 17.57 -0.82 -3.10
CA ALA A 31 18.16 -1.55 -4.21
C ALA A 31 19.68 -1.74 -4.07
N PHE A 32 20.18 -2.91 -4.45
CA PHE A 32 21.57 -3.33 -4.30
C PHE A 32 22.11 -4.01 -5.57
N VAL A 33 23.41 -3.88 -5.80
CA VAL A 33 24.22 -4.69 -6.73
C VAL A 33 25.24 -5.46 -5.87
N GLY A 34 25.09 -6.78 -5.77
CA GLY A 34 25.72 -7.57 -4.72
C GLY A 34 25.39 -6.99 -3.34
N ASP A 35 26.42 -6.67 -2.55
CA ASP A 35 26.26 -6.04 -1.23
C ASP A 35 26.25 -4.51 -1.26
N ARG A 36 26.46 -3.89 -2.44
CA ARG A 36 26.57 -2.42 -2.55
C ARG A 36 25.22 -1.82 -2.90
N LYS A 37 24.85 -0.79 -2.15
CA LYS A 37 23.64 0.00 -2.41
C LYS A 37 23.76 0.72 -3.76
N ILE A 38 22.66 0.79 -4.51
CA ILE A 38 22.56 1.61 -5.72
C ILE A 38 22.22 3.04 -5.28
N ASP A 39 23.04 4.01 -5.66
CA ASP A 39 22.86 5.40 -5.23
C ASP A 39 21.99 6.23 -6.18
N LYS A 40 22.00 5.88 -7.48
CA LYS A 40 21.33 6.66 -8.53
C LYS A 40 20.59 5.75 -9.49
N ALA A 41 19.35 6.11 -9.82
CA ALA A 41 18.53 5.39 -10.80
C ALA A 41 19.20 5.24 -12.18
N GLY A 42 19.89 6.29 -12.63
CA GLY A 42 20.62 6.30 -13.89
C GLY A 42 22.02 5.66 -13.84
N GLN A 43 22.42 5.07 -12.71
CA GLN A 43 23.71 4.40 -12.58
C GLN A 43 23.80 3.27 -13.61
N GLN A 44 24.92 3.22 -14.35
CA GLN A 44 25.18 2.19 -15.34
C GLN A 44 25.67 0.92 -14.63
N VAL A 45 24.85 -0.13 -14.67
CA VAL A 45 25.11 -1.44 -14.07
C VAL A 45 25.27 -2.45 -15.19
N ALA A 46 26.16 -3.42 -15.01
CA ALA A 46 26.29 -4.51 -15.98
C ALA A 46 24.98 -5.29 -16.05
N ASP A 47 24.58 -5.69 -17.26
CA ASP A 47 23.36 -6.45 -17.52
C ASP A 47 23.30 -7.79 -16.79
N ASP A 48 24.46 -8.41 -16.55
CA ASP A 48 24.66 -9.65 -15.82
C ASP A 48 24.83 -9.48 -14.30
N ALA A 49 24.85 -8.24 -13.80
CA ALA A 49 25.07 -7.99 -12.38
C ALA A 49 23.98 -8.63 -11.51
N GLU A 50 24.39 -9.10 -10.33
CA GLU A 50 23.47 -9.60 -9.31
C GLU A 50 22.79 -8.41 -8.63
N VAL A 51 21.55 -8.13 -9.01
CA VAL A 51 20.72 -7.08 -8.42
C VAL A 51 19.69 -7.65 -7.46
N SER A 52 19.42 -6.93 -6.38
CA SER A 52 18.38 -7.28 -5.43
C SER A 52 17.69 -6.03 -4.86
N VAL A 53 16.46 -6.22 -4.37
CA VAL A 53 15.71 -5.18 -3.65
C VAL A 53 15.37 -5.73 -2.26
N LYS A 54 15.68 -4.96 -1.22
CA LYS A 54 15.33 -5.22 0.17
C LYS A 54 14.03 -4.51 0.53
N GLY A 55 13.29 -5.07 1.49
CA GLY A 55 11.96 -4.59 1.82
C GLY A 55 10.92 -5.33 1.00
N ARG A 56 9.87 -5.81 1.67
CA ARG A 56 8.78 -6.52 0.99
C ARG A 56 7.99 -5.50 0.20
N ASP A 57 7.87 -5.75 -1.11
CA ASP A 57 6.79 -5.13 -1.85
C ASP A 57 5.46 -5.57 -1.22
N HIS A 58 4.50 -4.67 -1.17
CA HIS A 58 3.18 -4.96 -0.63
C HIS A 58 2.13 -4.51 -1.64
N PRO A 59 1.04 -5.28 -1.82
CA PRO A 59 0.05 -4.97 -2.84
C PRO A 59 -0.80 -3.74 -2.50
N TRP A 60 -0.71 -3.23 -1.26
CA TRP A 60 -1.57 -2.15 -0.79
C TRP A 60 -0.99 -0.74 -1.04
N VAL A 61 -1.83 0.28 -0.96
CA VAL A 61 -1.42 1.70 -1.16
C VAL A 61 -0.41 2.22 -0.14
N SER A 62 -0.24 1.55 1.00
CA SER A 62 0.75 1.93 2.00
C SER A 62 1.27 0.74 2.81
N ARG A 63 2.47 0.90 3.40
CA ARG A 63 3.07 -0.10 4.29
C ARG A 63 2.23 -0.42 5.52
N GLY A 64 1.26 0.44 5.85
CA GLY A 64 0.27 0.16 6.88
C GLY A 64 -0.42 -1.19 6.61
N GLY A 65 -0.79 -1.48 5.36
CA GLY A 65 -1.52 -2.70 5.00
C GLY A 65 -0.84 -3.99 5.45
N ILE A 66 0.50 -4.03 5.46
CA ILE A 66 1.28 -5.18 5.96
C ILE A 66 0.88 -5.57 7.39
N LYS A 67 0.58 -4.57 8.24
CA LYS A 67 0.23 -4.80 9.65
C LYS A 67 -1.13 -5.47 9.77
N LEU A 68 -2.15 -4.92 9.09
CA LEU A 68 -3.50 -5.46 9.16
C LEU A 68 -3.59 -6.83 8.49
N ASP A 69 -2.97 -7.00 7.33
CA ASP A 69 -2.94 -8.28 6.63
C ASP A 69 -2.30 -9.38 7.49
N HIS A 70 -1.17 -9.07 8.14
CA HIS A 70 -0.54 -9.99 9.08
C HIS A 70 -1.46 -10.28 10.27
N ALA A 71 -2.11 -9.27 10.85
CA ALA A 71 -3.01 -9.46 11.99
C ALA A 71 -4.20 -10.37 11.63
N LEU A 72 -4.88 -10.11 10.52
CA LEU A 72 -6.01 -10.91 10.06
C LEU A 72 -5.59 -12.36 9.75
N SER A 73 -4.46 -12.56 9.07
CA SER A 73 -3.91 -13.90 8.83
C SER A 73 -3.57 -14.64 10.13
N HIS A 74 -2.89 -13.96 11.04
CA HIS A 74 -2.42 -14.56 12.29
C HIS A 74 -3.58 -14.93 13.23
N LEU A 75 -4.61 -14.09 13.27
CA LEU A 75 -5.82 -14.32 14.07
C LEU A 75 -6.82 -15.25 13.39
N GLY A 76 -6.62 -15.57 12.10
CA GLY A 76 -7.58 -16.37 11.32
C GLY A 76 -8.93 -15.68 11.13
N TRP A 77 -8.94 -14.35 11.09
CA TRP A 77 -10.16 -13.56 10.91
C TRP A 77 -10.46 -13.35 9.43
N ASP A 78 -11.59 -13.90 8.98
CA ASP A 78 -12.16 -13.67 7.66
C ASP A 78 -13.03 -12.41 7.66
N VAL A 79 -12.81 -11.54 6.69
CA VAL A 79 -13.55 -10.28 6.49
C VAL A 79 -14.38 -10.29 5.21
N THR A 80 -14.49 -11.46 4.56
CA THR A 80 -15.33 -11.66 3.38
C THR A 80 -16.78 -11.32 3.73
N GLY A 81 -17.40 -10.42 2.97
CA GLY A 81 -18.79 -10.02 3.21
C GLY A 81 -18.96 -8.96 4.30
N ALA A 82 -17.88 -8.52 4.96
CA ALA A 82 -17.96 -7.61 6.09
C ALA A 82 -18.16 -6.15 5.67
N VAL A 83 -18.93 -5.41 6.48
CA VAL A 83 -18.95 -3.94 6.50
C VAL A 83 -17.99 -3.47 7.60
N ALA A 84 -16.96 -2.73 7.20
CA ALA A 84 -15.89 -2.30 8.10
C ALA A 84 -15.78 -0.77 8.21
N ILE A 85 -15.13 -0.31 9.27
CA ILE A 85 -14.70 1.09 9.45
C ILE A 85 -13.19 1.13 9.72
N ASP A 86 -12.49 1.99 8.99
CA ASP A 86 -11.05 2.25 9.12
C ASP A 86 -10.86 3.64 9.75
N VAL A 87 -10.50 3.66 11.03
CA VAL A 87 -10.40 4.89 11.83
C VAL A 87 -8.99 5.44 11.77
N GLY A 88 -8.83 6.61 11.12
CA GLY A 88 -7.51 7.16 10.81
C GLY A 88 -6.94 6.55 9.52
N SER A 89 -7.80 6.38 8.52
CA SER A 89 -7.50 5.69 7.26
C SER A 89 -6.28 6.25 6.51
N SER A 90 -5.96 7.53 6.66
CA SER A 90 -4.84 8.23 6.03
C SER A 90 -4.76 7.94 4.53
N THR A 91 -3.64 7.36 4.06
CA THR A 91 -3.45 6.95 2.66
C THR A 91 -4.33 5.77 2.23
N GLY A 92 -4.90 5.02 3.17
CA GLY A 92 -5.84 3.93 2.95
C GLY A 92 -5.25 2.52 3.00
N GLY A 93 -4.11 2.34 3.69
CA GLY A 93 -3.43 1.04 3.72
C GLY A 93 -4.27 -0.10 4.31
N PHE A 94 -5.04 0.18 5.36
CA PHE A 94 -5.93 -0.80 6.00
C PHE A 94 -7.21 -1.00 5.18
N THR A 95 -7.82 0.10 4.72
CA THR A 95 -8.93 0.08 3.76
C THR A 95 -8.64 -0.86 2.57
N ASP A 96 -7.47 -0.75 1.94
CA ASP A 96 -7.07 -1.57 0.80
C ASP A 96 -6.96 -3.06 1.16
N VAL A 97 -6.44 -3.39 2.36
CA VAL A 97 -6.39 -4.77 2.86
C VAL A 97 -7.80 -5.34 2.99
N LEU A 98 -8.70 -4.60 3.64
CA LEU A 98 -10.08 -5.04 3.86
C LEU A 98 -10.78 -5.33 2.53
N LEU A 99 -10.68 -4.42 1.56
CA LEU A 99 -11.26 -4.61 0.22
C LEU A 99 -10.63 -5.79 -0.53
N SER A 100 -9.31 -5.94 -0.46
CA SER A 100 -8.58 -7.04 -1.10
C SER A 100 -8.95 -8.41 -0.52
N ARG A 101 -9.40 -8.44 0.74
CA ARG A 101 -9.85 -9.64 1.46
C ARG A 101 -11.36 -9.84 1.46
N GLY A 102 -12.09 -9.09 0.64
CA GLY A 102 -13.51 -9.35 0.38
C GLY A 102 -14.49 -8.58 1.26
N ALA A 103 -14.07 -7.55 1.99
CA ALA A 103 -15.00 -6.62 2.61
C ALA A 103 -15.90 -5.98 1.53
N VAL A 104 -17.19 -5.90 1.80
CA VAL A 104 -18.19 -5.38 0.85
C VAL A 104 -18.36 -3.86 0.97
N ARG A 105 -17.97 -3.29 2.10
CA ARG A 105 -17.97 -1.84 2.34
C ARG A 105 -16.93 -1.44 3.38
N VAL A 106 -16.27 -0.32 3.17
CA VAL A 106 -15.34 0.28 4.13
C VAL A 106 -15.64 1.77 4.30
N TYR A 107 -15.93 2.18 5.53
CA TYR A 107 -16.00 3.58 5.91
C TYR A 107 -14.60 4.07 6.28
N ALA A 108 -13.98 4.86 5.41
CA ALA A 108 -12.66 5.42 5.62
C ALA A 108 -12.80 6.78 6.34
N VAL A 109 -12.54 6.79 7.65
CA VAL A 109 -12.68 7.99 8.49
C VAL A 109 -11.31 8.58 8.75
N ASP A 110 -11.15 9.88 8.51
CA ASP A 110 -9.91 10.59 8.84
C ASP A 110 -10.18 12.07 9.16
N SER A 111 -9.35 12.64 10.03
CA SER A 111 -9.41 14.08 10.36
C SER A 111 -8.65 14.96 9.38
N GLY A 112 -7.79 14.35 8.54
CA GLY A 112 -7.06 14.98 7.45
C GLY A 112 -7.93 15.30 6.23
N THR A 113 -7.28 15.74 5.15
CA THR A 113 -7.94 16.14 3.90
C THR A 113 -7.13 15.62 2.72
N ASN A 114 -7.80 15.06 1.70
CA ASN A 114 -7.16 14.56 0.47
C ASN A 114 -5.99 13.60 0.71
N GLN A 115 -6.10 12.74 1.73
CA GLN A 115 -5.06 11.76 2.04
C GLN A 115 -5.31 10.43 1.34
N LEU A 116 -6.58 10.03 1.21
CA LEU A 116 -6.92 8.70 0.69
C LEU A 116 -6.47 8.57 -0.77
N ALA A 117 -5.76 7.47 -1.06
CA ALA A 117 -5.28 7.16 -2.40
C ALA A 117 -6.42 7.17 -3.43
N TRP A 118 -6.16 7.73 -4.61
CA TRP A 118 -7.18 7.94 -5.64
C TRP A 118 -7.93 6.67 -6.03
N LYS A 119 -7.22 5.54 -6.16
CA LYS A 119 -7.83 4.24 -6.49
C LYS A 119 -8.91 3.82 -5.48
N LEU A 120 -8.70 4.10 -4.19
CA LEU A 120 -9.63 3.75 -3.13
C LEU A 120 -10.80 4.73 -3.06
N ARG A 121 -10.52 6.02 -3.30
CA ARG A 121 -11.57 7.04 -3.39
C ARG A 121 -12.56 6.78 -4.52
N GLN A 122 -12.11 6.11 -5.59
CA GLN A 122 -12.96 5.74 -6.73
C GLN A 122 -13.65 4.37 -6.56
N ASP A 123 -13.30 3.58 -5.55
CA ASP A 123 -13.95 2.28 -5.32
C ASP A 123 -15.33 2.50 -4.69
N GLU A 124 -16.39 2.02 -5.34
CA GLU A 124 -17.78 2.19 -4.88
C GLU A 124 -18.07 1.55 -3.51
N ARG A 125 -17.20 0.64 -3.06
CA ARG A 125 -17.28 0.03 -1.73
C ARG A 125 -16.73 0.94 -0.64
N VAL A 126 -16.05 2.04 -0.98
CA VAL A 126 -15.44 2.96 -0.02
C VAL A 126 -16.31 4.19 0.17
N ILE A 127 -16.67 4.46 1.42
CA ILE A 127 -17.35 5.70 1.82
C ILE A 127 -16.35 6.56 2.58
N VAL A 128 -16.03 7.72 2.01
CA VAL A 128 -14.98 8.60 2.52
C VAL A 128 -15.57 9.64 3.48
N HIS A 129 -15.09 9.63 4.72
CA HIS A 129 -15.36 10.63 5.75
C HIS A 129 -14.06 11.32 6.15
N GLU A 130 -13.52 12.14 5.25
CA GLU A 130 -12.40 13.05 5.55
C GLU A 130 -12.90 14.29 6.30
N GLN A 131 -11.98 15.04 6.92
CA GLN A 131 -12.27 16.17 7.80
C GLN A 131 -13.24 15.81 8.95
N THR A 132 -13.31 14.53 9.31
CA THR A 132 -14.27 14.00 10.27
C THR A 132 -13.52 13.28 11.38
N SER A 133 -13.66 13.77 12.61
CA SER A 133 -13.10 13.07 13.77
C SER A 133 -13.97 11.87 14.15
N ALA A 134 -13.35 10.72 14.38
CA ALA A 134 -14.07 9.53 14.85
C ALA A 134 -14.85 9.77 16.18
N ARG A 135 -14.41 10.75 16.97
CA ARG A 135 -15.04 11.12 18.26
C ARG A 135 -16.45 11.72 18.11
N ILE A 136 -16.80 12.18 16.92
CA ILE A 136 -18.09 12.85 16.63
C ILE A 136 -18.94 12.06 15.64
N LEU A 137 -18.57 10.80 15.36
CA LEU A 137 -19.37 9.95 14.47
C LEU A 137 -20.76 9.73 15.06
N THR A 138 -21.73 9.69 14.15
CA THR A 138 -23.14 9.48 14.47
C THR A 138 -23.72 8.46 13.48
N PRO A 139 -24.92 7.92 13.76
CA PRO A 139 -25.64 7.06 12.80
C PRO A 139 -25.92 7.73 11.45
N THR A 140 -25.85 9.06 11.35
CA THR A 140 -25.95 9.76 10.05
C THR A 140 -24.72 9.50 9.17
N HIS A 141 -23.54 9.39 9.77
CA HIS A 141 -22.29 9.10 9.05
C HIS A 141 -22.18 7.62 8.71
N ILE A 142 -22.58 6.76 9.64
CA ILE A 142 -22.49 5.30 9.56
C ILE A 142 -23.91 4.72 9.76
N PRO A 143 -24.73 4.66 8.70
CA PRO A 143 -26.16 4.31 8.79
C PRO A 143 -26.44 2.80 8.87
N GLU A 144 -25.43 1.95 8.77
CA GLU A 144 -25.54 0.49 8.81
C GLU A 144 -24.63 -0.12 9.89
N PRO A 145 -24.94 -1.33 10.40
CA PRO A 145 -24.09 -2.02 11.36
C PRO A 145 -22.67 -2.25 10.83
N ILE A 146 -21.68 -2.20 11.73
CA ILE A 146 -20.27 -2.47 11.43
C ILE A 146 -19.87 -3.82 12.03
N ASP A 147 -19.27 -4.66 11.21
CA ASP A 147 -18.75 -5.97 11.61
C ASP A 147 -17.33 -5.87 12.18
N LEU A 148 -16.54 -4.90 11.70
CA LEU A 148 -15.13 -4.73 12.05
C LEU A 148 -14.70 -3.26 12.13
N ILE A 149 -13.95 -2.92 13.19
CA ILE A 149 -13.29 -1.63 13.38
C ILE A 149 -11.77 -1.85 13.34
N VAL A 150 -11.05 -1.09 12.52
CA VAL A 150 -9.57 -1.12 12.43
C VAL A 150 -8.94 0.24 12.63
#